data_AF-A0A8S3E1A7-F1
#
_entry.id   AF-A0A8S3E1A7-F1
#
_cell.length_a   1.000
_cell.length_b   1.000
_cell.length_c   1.000
_cell.angle_alpha   90.00
_cell.angle_beta   90.00
_cell.angle_gamma   90.00
#
_symmetry.space_group_name_H-M   'P 1'
#
loop_
_entity.id
_entity.type
_entity.pdbx_description
1 polymer ?
#
loop_
_entity_poly.entity_id
_entity_poly.type
_entity_poly.pdbx_seq_one_letter_code
_entity_poly.pdbx_strand_id
1 'polypeptide(L)'
;EWTEQVGLTLVHRDLQSMTLQLNATQQLFHYQILQMFPFTSETKRMGIIIRDEQTNEIIFYLKGADVVMQSFVQYNDWLQEECSNMAREGLPRLQTIDRNRRVNEVIETLERDMELLCVTGVEDKLQENVRQTLEILRNAGIKVWMLTGDKLETATCIAKSSKLIGRDHDIYTFKQITTREECLQEINMFRRKADACLIITGDTLQICLSFYERDLMELIIQCPAVVVCRCSPTQKANVVELLKKYGNQRVRVCAIGDGGNDVSMIQSADVGVGIVGKEGKQASLAADFSINQFSYLSRLLLVHGRNSYKRSAALSQFVMHRGLIISVMQAIFSSIFYFASISLYQGFLLVGYGTVYTMFPVFSLVLDKDVRSEIALLYPELYKELSKGRSLSFKTFFLWVFISIYQGGAIMYGSFLLFDDDFIHVVSITFTSLILTELLMVALTVSRLNSSK
;
A
#
# COMPACT_ATOMS: atom_id res chain seq x y z
N GLU A 1 -7.35 -8.38 -31.90
CA GLU A 1 -7.18 -9.32 -30.79
C GLU A 1 -8.45 -10.11 -30.46
N TRP A 2 -9.44 -9.59 -29.72
CA TRP A 2 -10.63 -10.41 -29.40
C TRP A 2 -11.44 -10.83 -30.64
N THR A 3 -11.72 -9.90 -31.56
CA THR A 3 -12.45 -10.22 -32.80
C THR A 3 -11.75 -11.29 -33.64
N GLU A 4 -10.42 -11.30 -33.62
CA GLU A 4 -9.58 -12.28 -34.32
C GLU A 4 -9.70 -13.67 -33.68
N GLN A 5 -9.78 -13.75 -32.35
CA GLN A 5 -10.06 -15.01 -31.64
C GLN A 5 -11.45 -15.57 -31.97
N VAL A 6 -12.43 -14.69 -32.24
CA VAL A 6 -13.80 -15.07 -32.64
C VAL A 6 -13.91 -15.33 -34.15
N GLY A 7 -12.82 -15.19 -34.90
CA GLY A 7 -12.73 -15.57 -36.31
C GLY A 7 -12.85 -14.44 -37.32
N LEU A 8 -12.74 -13.17 -36.90
CA LEU A 8 -12.74 -11.99 -37.78
C LEU A 8 -11.46 -11.18 -37.59
N THR A 9 -10.60 -11.18 -38.61
CA THR A 9 -9.28 -10.54 -38.56
C THR A 9 -9.25 -9.27 -39.39
N LEU A 10 -8.68 -8.20 -38.85
CA LEU A 10 -8.41 -6.97 -39.59
C LEU A 10 -7.07 -7.14 -40.33
N VAL A 11 -7.12 -7.25 -41.67
CA VAL A 11 -5.93 -7.51 -42.50
C VAL A 11 -5.26 -6.21 -42.91
N HIS A 12 -6.06 -5.23 -43.34
CA HIS A 12 -5.56 -3.94 -43.81
C HIS A 12 -6.47 -2.82 -43.36
N ARG A 13 -5.87 -1.68 -42.99
CA ARG A 13 -6.58 -0.45 -42.68
C ARG A 13 -5.72 0.75 -43.04
N ASP A 14 -6.28 1.65 -43.83
CA ASP A 14 -5.74 3.00 -44.04
C ASP A 14 -6.80 4.06 -43.68
N LEU A 15 -6.63 5.30 -44.13
CA LEU A 15 -7.57 6.40 -43.86
C LEU A 15 -8.88 6.31 -44.67
N GLN A 16 -8.91 5.55 -45.77
CA GLN A 16 -9.97 5.50 -46.77
C GLN A 16 -10.52 4.09 -47.02
N SER A 17 -9.83 3.04 -46.57
CA SER A 17 -10.15 1.65 -46.84
C SER A 17 -9.85 0.75 -45.64
N MET A 18 -10.62 -0.33 -45.54
CA MET A 18 -10.48 -1.38 -44.52
C MET A 18 -10.79 -2.73 -45.15
N THR A 19 -9.94 -3.73 -44.88
CA THR A 19 -10.16 -5.11 -45.31
C THR A 19 -10.26 -6.02 -44.10
N LEU A 20 -11.39 -6.72 -43.99
CA LEU A 20 -11.66 -7.73 -42.97
C LEU A 20 -11.60 -9.11 -43.59
N GLN A 21 -11.09 -10.09 -42.84
CA GLN A 21 -11.02 -11.48 -43.25
C GLN A 21 -11.77 -12.37 -42.27
N LEU A 22 -12.64 -13.22 -42.80
CA LEU A 22 -13.30 -14.26 -42.01
C LEU A 22 -12.39 -15.49 -41.97
N ASN A 23 -11.88 -15.85 -40.79
CA ASN A 23 -10.88 -16.90 -40.64
C ASN A 23 -11.41 -18.29 -41.04
N ALA A 24 -12.72 -18.53 -40.86
CA ALA A 24 -13.36 -19.80 -41.17
C ALA A 24 -13.46 -20.10 -42.68
N THR A 25 -13.69 -19.07 -43.51
CA THR A 25 -13.87 -19.23 -44.97
C THR A 25 -12.73 -18.62 -45.78
N GLN A 26 -11.79 -17.94 -45.13
CA GLN A 26 -10.75 -17.11 -45.74
C GLN A 26 -11.31 -16.02 -46.68
N GLN A 27 -12.61 -15.71 -46.58
CA GLN A 27 -13.26 -14.69 -47.38
C GLN A 27 -12.84 -13.30 -46.94
N LEU A 28 -12.56 -12.44 -47.92
CA LEU A 28 -12.19 -11.03 -47.72
C LEU A 28 -13.41 -10.13 -47.97
N PHE A 29 -13.61 -9.19 -47.05
CA PHE A 29 -14.60 -8.12 -47.14
C PHE A 29 -13.87 -6.79 -47.25
N HIS A 30 -14.20 -6.02 -48.28
CA HIS A 30 -13.60 -4.73 -48.57
C HIS A 30 -14.59 -3.61 -48.25
N TYR A 31 -14.14 -2.67 -47.42
CA TYR A 31 -14.94 -1.54 -46.97
C TYR A 31 -14.20 -0.23 -47.28
N GLN A 32 -14.94 0.73 -47.83
CA GLN A 32 -14.47 2.10 -47.99
C GLN A 32 -14.85 2.92 -46.75
N ILE A 33 -13.88 3.57 -46.10
CA ILE A 33 -14.11 4.47 -44.98
C ILE A 33 -14.49 5.84 -45.53
N LEU A 34 -15.76 6.24 -45.36
CA LEU A 34 -16.26 7.52 -45.84
C LEU A 34 -15.95 8.65 -44.85
N GLN A 35 -16.12 8.39 -43.55
CA GLN A 35 -15.85 9.37 -42.51
C GLN A 35 -15.59 8.70 -41.16
N MET A 36 -14.64 9.26 -40.41
CA MET A 36 -14.33 8.88 -39.02
C MET A 36 -14.68 10.01 -38.06
N PHE A 37 -15.39 9.69 -36.98
CA PHE A 37 -15.65 10.59 -35.86
C PHE A 37 -14.81 10.12 -34.67
N PRO A 38 -13.66 10.76 -34.40
CA PRO A 38 -12.73 10.28 -33.39
C PRO A 38 -13.33 10.36 -31.98
N PHE A 39 -12.86 9.47 -31.10
CA PHE A 39 -13.23 9.50 -29.70
C PHE A 39 -12.74 10.81 -29.06
N THR A 40 -13.63 11.50 -28.34
CA THR A 40 -13.24 12.61 -27.46
C THR A 40 -13.69 12.33 -26.03
N SER A 41 -12.95 12.86 -25.05
CA SER A 41 -13.32 12.71 -23.63
C SER A 41 -14.64 13.40 -23.28
N GLU A 42 -15.09 14.36 -24.10
CA GLU A 42 -16.34 15.10 -23.93
C GLU A 42 -17.53 14.29 -24.44
N THR A 43 -17.43 13.67 -25.63
CA THR A 43 -18.53 12.89 -26.22
C THR A 43 -18.58 11.46 -25.70
N LYS A 44 -17.46 10.94 -25.18
CA LYS A 44 -17.29 9.55 -24.70
C LYS A 44 -17.73 8.48 -25.71
N ARG A 45 -17.66 8.79 -27.02
CA ARG A 45 -18.07 7.91 -28.12
C ARG A 45 -17.23 8.15 -29.38
N MET A 46 -17.17 7.15 -30.25
CA MET A 46 -16.50 7.13 -31.54
C MET A 46 -17.47 6.59 -32.59
N GLY A 47 -17.50 7.20 -33.76
CA GLY A 47 -18.33 6.78 -34.89
C GLY A 47 -17.49 6.55 -36.15
N ILE A 48 -17.98 5.68 -37.03
CA ILE A 48 -17.40 5.44 -38.35
C ILE A 48 -18.52 5.21 -39.37
N ILE A 49 -18.42 5.88 -40.52
CA ILE A 49 -19.28 5.62 -41.69
C ILE A 49 -18.45 4.81 -42.69
N ILE A 50 -18.94 3.62 -43.02
CA ILE A 50 -18.32 2.75 -44.01
C ILE A 50 -19.29 2.45 -45.16
N ARG A 51 -18.74 2.21 -46.34
CA ARG A 51 -19.46 1.65 -47.48
C ARG A 51 -18.90 0.26 -47.79
N ASP A 52 -19.77 -0.72 -47.90
CA ASP A 52 -19.40 -2.06 -48.37
C ASP A 52 -19.22 -2.03 -49.90
N GLU A 53 -18.06 -2.46 -50.41
CA GLU A 53 -17.79 -2.45 -51.86
C GLU A 53 -18.56 -3.53 -52.63
N GLN A 54 -19.04 -4.58 -51.95
CA GLN A 54 -19.80 -5.67 -52.58
C GLN A 54 -21.28 -5.34 -52.68
N THR A 55 -21.88 -4.78 -51.62
CA THR A 55 -23.32 -4.47 -51.56
C THR A 55 -23.64 -3.03 -51.92
N ASN A 56 -22.64 -2.14 -51.95
CA ASN A 56 -22.79 -0.68 -52.04
C ASN A 56 -23.62 -0.05 -50.90
N GLU A 57 -23.88 -0.78 -49.81
CA GLU A 57 -24.59 -0.26 -48.65
C GLU A 57 -23.68 0.65 -47.82
N ILE A 58 -24.26 1.72 -47.27
CA ILE A 58 -23.59 2.65 -46.38
C ILE A 58 -24.10 2.41 -44.97
N ILE A 59 -23.19 2.11 -44.05
CA ILE A 59 -23.52 1.76 -42.67
C ILE A 59 -22.77 2.71 -41.73
N PHE A 60 -23.49 3.24 -40.73
CA PHE A 60 -22.92 4.03 -39.65
C PHE A 60 -22.81 3.18 -38.38
N TYR A 61 -21.58 2.99 -37.89
CA TYR A 61 -21.33 2.31 -36.63
C TYR A 61 -20.93 3.32 -35.56
N LEU A 62 -21.49 3.16 -34.36
CA LEU A 62 -21.20 3.99 -33.19
C LEU A 62 -20.84 3.11 -32.00
N LYS A 63 -19.72 3.43 -31.32
CA LYS A 63 -19.28 2.79 -30.08
C LYS A 63 -19.03 3.86 -29.03
N GLY A 64 -19.60 3.72 -27.83
CA GLY A 64 -19.42 4.68 -26.75
C GLY A 64 -19.73 4.10 -25.39
N ALA A 65 -19.58 4.94 -24.36
CA ALA A 65 -20.01 4.59 -23.00
C ALA A 65 -21.53 4.35 -22.96
N ASP A 66 -21.95 3.35 -22.19
CA ASP A 66 -23.34 2.94 -21.97
C ASP A 66 -24.28 4.12 -21.68
N VAL A 67 -23.92 4.98 -20.73
CA VAL A 67 -24.72 6.17 -20.32
C VAL A 67 -24.98 7.13 -21.48
N VAL A 68 -24.04 7.19 -22.43
CA VAL A 68 -24.17 8.05 -23.62
C VAL A 68 -24.97 7.35 -24.71
N MET A 69 -24.75 6.05 -24.90
CA MET A 69 -25.41 5.28 -25.96
C MET A 69 -26.91 5.09 -25.70
N GLN A 70 -27.33 5.03 -24.43
CA GLN A 70 -28.74 4.84 -24.05
C GLN A 70 -29.69 5.89 -24.62
N SER A 71 -29.26 7.14 -24.82
CA SER A 71 -30.11 8.20 -25.37
C SER A 71 -30.34 8.10 -26.89
N PHE A 72 -29.63 7.19 -27.59
CA PHE A 72 -29.64 7.09 -29.05
C PHE A 72 -30.29 5.80 -29.57
N VAL A 73 -30.58 4.84 -28.68
CA VAL A 73 -31.10 3.51 -29.00
C VAL A 73 -32.63 3.49 -28.83
N GLN A 74 -33.36 2.84 -29.75
CA GLN A 74 -34.78 2.58 -29.57
C GLN A 74 -35.07 1.69 -28.35
N TYR A 75 -36.06 2.08 -27.56
CA TYR A 75 -36.41 1.51 -26.26
C TYR A 75 -36.57 -0.02 -26.28
N ASN A 76 -35.82 -0.76 -25.45
CA ASN A 76 -35.96 -2.20 -25.22
C ASN A 76 -35.74 -2.53 -23.74
N ASP A 77 -36.70 -3.23 -23.11
CA ASP A 77 -36.76 -3.52 -21.66
C ASP A 77 -35.53 -4.29 -21.13
N TRP A 78 -34.90 -5.12 -21.96
CA TRP A 78 -33.70 -5.90 -21.61
C TRP A 78 -32.45 -5.03 -21.35
N LEU A 79 -32.35 -3.86 -21.99
CA LEU A 79 -31.17 -3.00 -21.88
C LEU A 79 -31.05 -2.36 -20.49
N GLN A 80 -32.17 -2.07 -19.84
CA GLN A 80 -32.17 -1.46 -18.52
C GLN A 80 -31.68 -2.42 -17.44
N GLU A 81 -31.98 -3.72 -17.53
CA GLU A 81 -31.61 -4.71 -16.50
C GLU A 81 -30.09 -4.98 -16.46
N GLU A 82 -29.43 -5.06 -17.62
CA GLU A 82 -27.97 -5.23 -17.69
C GLU A 82 -27.20 -3.91 -17.45
N CYS A 83 -27.71 -2.76 -17.91
CA CYS A 83 -27.06 -1.46 -17.68
C CYS A 83 -27.25 -0.92 -16.24
N SER A 84 -28.35 -1.25 -15.57
CA SER A 84 -28.60 -0.79 -14.18
C SER A 84 -27.67 -1.44 -13.15
N ASN A 85 -26.96 -2.51 -13.52
CA ASN A 85 -25.87 -3.08 -12.75
C ASN A 85 -24.51 -2.36 -12.94
N MET A 86 -24.35 -1.48 -13.94
CA MET A 86 -23.03 -0.97 -14.36
C MET A 86 -22.75 0.53 -14.20
N ALA A 87 -23.71 1.44 -14.06
CA ALA A 87 -23.36 2.86 -13.84
C ALA A 87 -24.46 3.71 -13.17
N ARG A 88 -24.05 4.60 -12.25
CA ARG A 88 -24.84 5.75 -11.75
C ARG A 88 -24.16 7.06 -12.16
N GLU A 89 -24.99 7.98 -12.63
CA GLU A 89 -24.81 9.29 -13.30
C GLU A 89 -23.87 10.29 -12.58
N GLY A 90 -23.40 11.41 -13.14
CA GLY A 90 -23.61 12.14 -14.42
C GLY A 90 -22.79 13.45 -14.38
N LEU A 91 -22.53 14.14 -15.51
CA LEU A 91 -21.81 15.44 -15.54
C LEU A 91 -22.24 16.38 -16.70
N PRO A 92 -22.08 17.72 -16.55
CA PRO A 92 -22.68 18.75 -17.39
C PRO A 92 -21.79 19.20 -18.57
N ARG A 93 -22.42 19.89 -19.54
CA ARG A 93 -21.84 20.40 -20.80
C ARG A 93 -21.36 21.85 -20.67
N LEU A 94 -20.22 22.18 -21.28
CA LEU A 94 -19.77 23.55 -21.51
C LEU A 94 -19.42 23.74 -22.99
N GLN A 95 -19.85 24.90 -23.53
CA GLN A 95 -19.84 25.26 -24.94
C GLN A 95 -18.52 25.89 -25.37
N THR A 96 -17.98 25.48 -26.53
CA THR A 96 -17.07 26.36 -27.29
C THR A 96 -17.01 26.07 -28.82
N ILE A 97 -17.18 27.16 -29.58
CA ILE A 97 -16.79 27.50 -30.96
C ILE A 97 -17.59 26.91 -32.15
N ASP A 98 -18.12 27.82 -32.95
CA ASP A 98 -19.19 27.77 -33.97
C ASP A 98 -19.07 26.67 -35.07
N ARG A 99 -17.85 26.19 -35.35
CA ARG A 99 -17.64 25.07 -36.30
C ARG A 99 -17.88 23.71 -35.66
N ASN A 100 -17.36 23.50 -34.45
CA ASN A 100 -17.54 22.25 -33.71
C ASN A 100 -19.01 22.07 -33.34
N ARG A 101 -19.72 23.16 -33.06
CA ARG A 101 -21.16 23.16 -32.83
C ARG A 101 -21.94 22.65 -34.04
N ARG A 102 -21.72 23.19 -35.24
CA ARG A 102 -22.42 22.73 -36.46
C ARG A 102 -22.10 21.28 -36.81
N VAL A 103 -20.84 20.87 -36.60
CA VAL A 103 -20.44 19.46 -36.77
C VAL A 103 -21.18 18.57 -35.76
N ASN A 104 -21.26 18.99 -34.50
CA ASN A 104 -22.00 18.27 -33.47
C ASN A 104 -23.50 18.20 -33.78
N GLU A 105 -24.11 19.28 -34.29
CA GLU A 105 -25.53 19.31 -34.67
C GLU A 105 -25.83 18.30 -35.80
N VAL A 106 -24.94 18.17 -36.80
CA VAL A 106 -25.07 17.15 -37.87
C VAL A 106 -24.80 15.74 -37.36
N ILE A 107 -23.85 15.58 -36.44
CA ILE A 107 -23.61 14.28 -35.78
C ILE A 107 -24.85 13.86 -34.98
N GLU A 108 -25.47 14.79 -34.24
CA GLU A 108 -26.71 14.53 -33.49
C GLU A 108 -27.89 14.15 -34.39
N THR A 109 -27.92 14.55 -35.68
CA THR A 109 -28.95 14.05 -36.61
C THR A 109 -28.67 12.65 -37.13
N LEU A 110 -27.39 12.26 -37.25
CA LEU A 110 -26.98 10.91 -37.66
C LEU A 110 -27.11 9.87 -36.55
N GLU A 111 -27.09 10.29 -35.29
CA GLU A 111 -27.15 9.43 -34.11
C GLU A 111 -28.58 9.15 -33.62
N ARG A 112 -29.62 9.56 -34.35
CA ARG A 112 -31.02 9.26 -33.99
C ARG A 112 -31.44 7.90 -34.54
N ASP A 113 -32.30 7.20 -33.78
CA ASP A 113 -32.91 5.93 -34.17
C ASP A 113 -31.90 4.81 -34.49
N MET A 114 -30.82 4.75 -33.71
CA MET A 114 -29.80 3.71 -33.86
C MET A 114 -30.29 2.37 -33.28
N GLU A 115 -29.96 1.26 -33.95
CA GLU A 115 -30.18 -0.08 -33.44
C GLU A 115 -28.99 -0.53 -32.59
N LEU A 116 -29.25 -1.05 -31.39
CA LEU A 116 -28.22 -1.62 -30.55
C LEU A 116 -27.87 -3.04 -31.00
N LEU A 117 -26.65 -3.21 -31.51
CA LEU A 117 -26.15 -4.52 -31.93
C LEU A 117 -25.61 -5.36 -30.77
N CYS A 118 -24.80 -4.76 -29.88
CA CYS A 118 -24.18 -5.48 -28.76
C CYS A 118 -23.67 -4.54 -27.67
N VAL A 119 -23.44 -5.11 -26.48
CA VAL A 119 -22.71 -4.48 -25.38
C VAL A 119 -21.37 -5.21 -25.23
N THR A 120 -20.28 -4.45 -25.10
CA THR A 120 -18.95 -5.02 -24.85
C THR A 120 -18.43 -4.53 -23.52
N GLY A 121 -18.00 -5.44 -22.66
CA GLY A 121 -17.33 -5.15 -21.40
C GLY A 121 -15.85 -5.48 -21.49
N VAL A 122 -14.98 -4.52 -21.21
CA VAL A 122 -13.54 -4.76 -21.06
C VAL A 122 -13.23 -4.69 -19.58
N GLU A 123 -12.87 -5.81 -18.97
CA GLU A 123 -12.42 -5.84 -17.57
C GLU A 123 -10.94 -5.46 -17.51
N ASP A 124 -10.63 -4.46 -16.69
CA ASP A 124 -9.24 -4.17 -16.35
C ASP A 124 -8.73 -5.24 -15.36
N LYS A 125 -7.86 -6.11 -15.87
CA LYS A 125 -7.44 -7.31 -15.15
C LYS A 125 -6.46 -6.95 -14.06
N LEU A 126 -6.89 -7.12 -12.81
CA LEU A 126 -6.02 -7.01 -11.64
C LEU A 126 -4.88 -8.05 -11.70
N GLN A 127 -3.74 -7.72 -11.09
CA GLN A 127 -2.69 -8.70 -10.84
C GLN A 127 -3.21 -9.87 -10.00
N GLU A 128 -2.51 -11.00 -10.08
CA GLU A 128 -2.86 -12.21 -9.34
C GLU A 128 -2.93 -11.95 -7.83
N ASN A 129 -3.97 -12.48 -7.20
CA ASN A 129 -4.18 -12.47 -5.75
C ASN A 129 -4.25 -11.08 -5.09
N VAL A 130 -4.49 -9.99 -5.83
CA VAL A 130 -4.65 -8.64 -5.27
C VAL A 130 -5.79 -8.60 -4.24
N ARG A 131 -6.95 -9.19 -4.56
CA ARG A 131 -8.12 -9.25 -3.67
C ARG A 131 -7.79 -9.90 -2.33
N GLN A 132 -7.20 -11.10 -2.38
CA GLN A 132 -6.80 -11.86 -1.19
C GLN A 132 -5.75 -11.10 -0.37
N THR A 133 -4.80 -10.44 -1.04
CA THR A 133 -3.74 -9.65 -0.38
C THR A 133 -4.34 -8.45 0.37
N LEU A 134 -5.26 -7.71 -0.24
CA LEU A 134 -5.94 -6.58 0.40
C LEU A 134 -6.76 -7.04 1.62
N GLU A 135 -7.45 -8.17 1.52
CA GLU A 135 -8.18 -8.75 2.66
C GLU A 135 -7.25 -9.14 3.81
N ILE A 136 -6.11 -9.80 3.50
CA ILE A 136 -5.08 -10.15 4.49
C ILE A 136 -4.52 -8.90 5.19
N LEU A 137 -4.19 -7.85 4.43
CA LEU A 137 -3.67 -6.60 4.99
C LEU A 137 -4.71 -5.90 5.88
N ARG A 138 -5.99 -5.89 5.47
CA ARG A 138 -7.09 -5.36 6.28
C ARG A 138 -7.27 -6.14 7.57
N ASN A 139 -7.22 -7.48 7.51
CA ASN A 139 -7.31 -8.34 8.70
C ASN A 139 -6.11 -8.16 9.64
N ALA A 140 -4.93 -7.80 9.10
CA ALA A 140 -3.76 -7.38 9.86
C ALA A 140 -3.87 -5.97 10.48
N GLY A 141 -4.96 -5.24 10.21
CA GLY A 141 -5.20 -3.89 10.73
C GLY A 141 -4.46 -2.79 9.95
N ILE A 142 -3.99 -3.10 8.74
CA ILE A 142 -3.36 -2.12 7.85
C ILE A 142 -4.47 -1.48 7.01
N LYS A 143 -4.56 -0.14 7.07
CA LYS A 143 -5.47 0.64 6.23
C LYS A 143 -4.80 0.89 4.88
N VAL A 144 -5.49 0.55 3.80
CA VAL A 144 -4.95 0.70 2.44
C VAL A 144 -5.67 1.86 1.75
N TRP A 145 -4.88 2.79 1.22
CA TRP A 145 -5.37 3.95 0.46
C TRP A 145 -4.90 3.81 -0.98
N MET A 146 -5.77 4.19 -1.93
CA MET A 146 -5.46 4.14 -3.35
C MET A 146 -5.32 5.56 -3.88
N LEU A 147 -4.14 5.90 -4.41
CA LEU A 147 -3.88 7.19 -5.04
C LEU A 147 -3.61 6.95 -6.53
N THR A 148 -4.55 7.31 -7.40
CA THR A 148 -4.44 7.07 -8.86
C THR A 148 -4.54 8.35 -9.67
N GLY A 149 -3.89 8.37 -10.84
CA GLY A 149 -4.06 9.39 -11.87
C GLY A 149 -5.33 9.19 -12.70
N ASP A 150 -6.04 8.06 -12.53
CA ASP A 150 -7.22 7.72 -13.32
C ASP A 150 -8.45 8.56 -12.99
N LYS A 151 -9.43 8.47 -13.88
CA LYS A 151 -10.75 9.09 -13.71
C LYS A 151 -11.51 8.43 -12.56
N LEU A 152 -12.43 9.19 -11.97
CA LEU A 152 -13.24 8.81 -10.82
C LEU A 152 -13.97 7.48 -11.04
N GLU A 153 -14.55 7.28 -12.22
CA GLU A 153 -15.35 6.12 -12.56
C GLU A 153 -14.49 4.84 -12.57
N THR A 154 -13.33 4.90 -13.24
CA THR A 154 -12.36 3.79 -13.32
C THR A 154 -11.82 3.44 -11.94
N ALA A 155 -11.39 4.44 -11.17
CA ALA A 155 -10.87 4.23 -9.82
C ALA A 155 -11.91 3.60 -8.88
N THR A 156 -13.17 4.05 -8.98
CA THR A 156 -14.28 3.49 -8.21
C THR A 156 -14.56 2.04 -8.61
N CYS A 157 -14.51 1.73 -9.91
CA CYS A 157 -14.66 0.37 -10.42
C CYS A 157 -13.55 -0.55 -9.86
N ILE A 158 -12.29 -0.11 -9.96
CA ILE A 158 -11.13 -0.86 -9.43
C ILE A 158 -11.23 -1.03 -7.92
N ALA A 159 -11.62 0.00 -7.16
CA ALA A 159 -11.76 -0.09 -5.71
C ALA A 159 -12.84 -1.12 -5.28
N LYS A 160 -13.94 -1.22 -6.05
CA LYS A 160 -15.00 -2.21 -5.82
C LYS A 160 -14.59 -3.61 -6.29
N SER A 161 -13.98 -3.73 -7.46
CA SER A 161 -13.58 -5.01 -8.07
C SER A 161 -12.41 -5.65 -7.33
N SER A 162 -11.48 -4.86 -6.79
CA SER A 162 -10.33 -5.31 -5.98
C SER A 162 -10.69 -5.65 -4.54
N LYS A 163 -11.93 -5.37 -4.08
CA LYS A 163 -12.34 -5.49 -2.66
C LYS A 163 -11.55 -4.61 -1.69
N LEU A 164 -10.90 -3.55 -2.20
CA LEU A 164 -10.36 -2.49 -1.35
C LEU A 164 -11.46 -1.90 -0.47
N ILE A 165 -12.62 -1.62 -1.09
CA ILE A 165 -13.86 -1.29 -0.40
C ILE A 165 -14.67 -2.58 -0.22
N GLY A 166 -14.93 -2.97 1.03
CA GLY A 166 -15.75 -4.13 1.34
C GLY A 166 -17.20 -3.93 0.90
N ARG A 167 -17.94 -5.02 0.63
CA ARG A 167 -19.37 -4.92 0.23
C ARG A 167 -20.23 -4.28 1.31
N ASP A 168 -19.81 -4.41 2.57
CA ASP A 168 -20.56 -3.94 3.74
C ASP A 168 -20.29 -2.45 4.07
N HIS A 169 -19.32 -1.83 3.41
CA HIS A 169 -18.96 -0.42 3.68
C HIS A 169 -19.69 0.51 2.71
N ASP A 170 -20.29 1.57 3.28
CA ASP A 170 -20.84 2.65 2.49
C ASP A 170 -19.74 3.44 1.77
N ILE A 171 -20.03 3.91 0.57
CA ILE A 171 -19.13 4.76 -0.20
C ILE A 171 -19.66 6.19 -0.15
N TYR A 172 -18.82 7.12 0.29
CA TYR A 172 -19.08 8.55 0.21
C TYR A 172 -18.16 9.20 -0.82
N THR A 173 -18.74 9.78 -1.86
CA THR A 173 -17.99 10.47 -2.92
C THR A 173 -18.15 11.97 -2.74
N PHE A 174 -17.03 12.68 -2.57
CA PHE A 174 -17.04 14.14 -2.50
C PHE A 174 -17.45 14.70 -3.86
N LYS A 175 -18.39 15.64 -3.83
CA LYS A 175 -18.73 16.43 -5.02
C LYS A 175 -17.57 17.37 -5.36
N GLN A 176 -17.61 17.92 -6.58
CA GLN A 176 -16.66 18.96 -6.95
C GLN A 176 -16.97 20.23 -6.14
N ILE A 177 -15.96 20.72 -5.43
CA ILE A 177 -16.07 21.85 -4.50
C ILE A 177 -15.25 23.01 -5.06
N THR A 178 -15.78 24.22 -4.95
CA THR A 178 -15.05 25.44 -5.34
C THR A 178 -14.96 26.46 -4.21
N THR A 179 -15.97 26.48 -3.33
CA THR A 179 -16.04 27.45 -2.24
C THR A 179 -15.70 26.84 -0.88
N ARG A 180 -15.30 27.70 0.06
CA ARG A 180 -14.99 27.30 1.44
C ARG A 180 -16.23 26.74 2.17
N GLU A 181 -17.41 27.29 1.90
CA GLU A 181 -18.66 26.88 2.53
C GLU A 181 -19.09 25.48 2.07
N GLU A 182 -19.01 25.20 0.77
CA GLU A 182 -19.23 23.87 0.20
C GLU A 182 -18.27 22.84 0.82
N CYS A 183 -17.00 23.20 0.99
CA CYS A 183 -16.00 22.34 1.64
C CYS A 183 -16.42 21.95 3.06
N LEU A 184 -16.82 22.93 3.86
CA LEU A 184 -17.26 22.69 5.23
C LEU A 184 -18.55 21.84 5.28
N GLN A 185 -19.48 22.06 4.36
CA GLN A 185 -20.70 21.26 4.26
C GLN A 185 -20.39 19.79 3.94
N GLU A 186 -19.52 19.52 2.96
CA GLU A 186 -19.12 18.16 2.58
C GLU A 186 -18.36 17.45 3.71
N ILE A 187 -17.43 18.13 4.38
CA ILE A 187 -16.72 17.57 5.55
C ILE A 187 -17.71 17.22 6.67
N ASN A 188 -18.68 18.10 6.96
CA ASN A 188 -19.69 17.85 8.00
C ASN A 188 -20.67 16.73 7.62
N MET A 189 -21.04 16.61 6.34
CA MET A 189 -21.86 15.51 5.85
C MET A 189 -21.11 14.18 5.97
N PHE A 190 -19.82 14.16 5.59
CA PHE A 190 -19.00 12.96 5.71
C PHE A 190 -18.78 12.55 7.17
N ARG A 191 -18.59 13.52 8.07
CA ARG A 191 -18.44 13.27 9.52
C ARG A 191 -19.64 12.54 10.14
N ARG A 192 -20.84 12.70 9.58
CA ARG A 192 -22.07 12.01 10.04
C ARG A 192 -22.14 10.56 9.56
N LYS A 193 -21.37 10.18 8.55
CA LYS A 193 -21.33 8.82 8.00
C LYS A 193 -20.27 8.01 8.73
N ALA A 194 -20.71 7.21 9.70
CA ALA A 194 -19.82 6.27 10.38
C ALA A 194 -19.38 5.16 9.41
N ASP A 195 -18.10 4.79 9.48
CA ASP A 195 -17.51 3.64 8.78
C ASP A 195 -17.60 3.66 7.24
N ALA A 196 -17.77 4.84 6.64
CA ALA A 196 -17.80 5.00 5.19
C ALA A 196 -16.39 5.11 4.58
N CYS A 197 -16.21 4.51 3.41
CA CYS A 197 -15.04 4.70 2.56
C CYS A 197 -15.17 6.01 1.78
N LEU A 198 -14.07 6.74 1.66
CA LEU A 198 -14.04 8.04 0.97
C LEU A 198 -13.51 7.90 -0.45
N ILE A 199 -14.20 8.52 -1.41
CA ILE A 199 -13.69 8.75 -2.77
C ILE A 199 -13.66 10.26 -3.02
N ILE A 200 -12.50 10.78 -3.40
CA ILE A 200 -12.29 12.22 -3.63
C ILE A 200 -11.40 12.45 -4.86
N THR A 201 -11.63 13.53 -5.60
CA THR A 201 -10.76 13.94 -6.72
C THR A 201 -9.61 14.82 -6.23
N GLY A 202 -8.46 14.77 -6.91
CA GLY A 202 -7.25 15.51 -6.54
C GLY A 202 -7.49 17.02 -6.42
N ASP A 203 -8.26 17.61 -7.34
CA ASP A 203 -8.61 19.04 -7.30
C ASP A 203 -9.42 19.39 -6.05
N THR A 204 -10.44 18.58 -5.74
CA THR A 204 -11.28 18.76 -4.55
C THR A 204 -10.47 18.56 -3.27
N LEU A 205 -9.60 17.55 -3.24
CA LEU A 205 -8.71 17.30 -2.12
C LEU A 205 -7.82 18.51 -1.86
N GLN A 206 -7.21 19.09 -2.89
CA GLN A 206 -6.32 20.25 -2.74
C GLN A 206 -7.05 21.48 -2.20
N ILE A 207 -8.29 21.70 -2.62
CA ILE A 207 -9.14 22.78 -2.08
C ILE A 207 -9.51 22.50 -0.61
N CYS A 208 -9.84 21.26 -0.27
CA CYS A 208 -10.13 20.91 1.11
C CYS A 208 -8.92 21.06 2.03
N LEU A 209 -7.73 20.70 1.53
CA LEU A 209 -6.47 20.86 2.24
C LEU A 209 -6.11 22.34 2.43
N SER A 210 -6.38 23.22 1.46
CA SER A 210 -6.06 24.65 1.60
C SER A 210 -6.90 25.36 2.66
N PHE A 211 -8.16 24.95 2.86
CA PHE A 211 -9.06 25.59 3.83
C PHE A 211 -9.15 24.88 5.19
N TYR A 212 -9.14 23.54 5.20
CA TYR A 212 -9.43 22.71 6.37
C TYR A 212 -8.49 21.50 6.46
N GLU A 213 -7.18 21.70 6.26
CA GLU A 213 -6.14 20.66 6.27
C GLU A 213 -6.28 19.69 7.46
N ARG A 214 -6.28 20.24 8.68
CA ARG A 214 -6.29 19.44 9.91
C ARG A 214 -7.60 18.66 10.09
N ASP A 215 -8.74 19.33 9.94
CA ASP A 215 -10.06 18.72 10.14
C ASP A 215 -10.33 17.60 9.14
N LEU A 216 -9.90 17.78 7.88
CA LEU A 216 -9.99 16.76 6.87
C LEU A 216 -9.10 15.57 7.22
N MET A 217 -7.82 15.80 7.51
CA MET A 217 -6.85 14.73 7.78
C MET A 217 -7.24 13.89 9.01
N GLU A 218 -7.67 14.52 10.11
CA GLU A 218 -8.13 13.81 11.31
C GLU A 218 -9.35 12.93 11.04
N LEU A 219 -10.20 13.33 10.09
CA LEU A 219 -11.38 12.56 9.66
C LEU A 219 -11.00 11.41 8.72
N ILE A 220 -10.22 11.67 7.67
CA ILE A 220 -9.92 10.66 6.64
C ILE A 220 -8.98 9.55 7.15
N ILE A 221 -8.09 9.85 8.11
CA ILE A 221 -7.24 8.84 8.78
C ILE A 221 -8.07 7.77 9.48
N GLN A 222 -9.29 8.10 9.92
CA GLN A 222 -10.19 7.17 10.59
C GLN A 222 -10.95 6.26 9.62
N CYS A 223 -11.04 6.62 8.34
CA CYS A 223 -11.72 5.83 7.33
C CYS A 223 -11.12 4.42 7.17
N PRO A 224 -11.93 3.42 6.76
CA PRO A 224 -11.44 2.09 6.43
C PRO A 224 -10.54 2.09 5.19
N ALA A 225 -10.95 2.83 4.16
CA ALA A 225 -10.22 3.01 2.91
C ALA A 225 -10.52 4.40 2.32
N VAL A 226 -9.54 4.95 1.61
CA VAL A 226 -9.65 6.22 0.89
C VAL A 226 -9.13 6.03 -0.53
N VAL A 227 -9.86 6.55 -1.52
CA VAL A 227 -9.49 6.54 -2.92
C VAL A 227 -9.39 7.99 -3.40
N VAL A 228 -8.20 8.41 -3.83
CA VAL A 228 -7.97 9.72 -4.42
C VAL A 228 -7.72 9.55 -5.91
N CYS A 229 -8.55 10.20 -6.73
CA CYS A 229 -8.56 10.07 -8.18
C CYS A 229 -7.94 11.31 -8.84
N ARG A 230 -7.42 11.18 -10.07
CA ARG A 230 -6.74 12.27 -10.81
C ARG A 230 -5.64 12.98 -10.00
N CYS A 231 -4.86 12.23 -9.24
CA CYS A 231 -3.74 12.76 -8.47
C CYS A 231 -2.55 13.08 -9.38
N SER A 232 -1.95 14.25 -9.20
CA SER A 232 -0.60 14.51 -9.71
C SER A 232 0.47 13.80 -8.86
N PRO A 233 1.67 13.52 -9.42
CA PRO A 233 2.78 12.93 -8.65
C PRO A 233 3.16 13.72 -7.39
N THR A 234 3.07 15.06 -7.43
CA THR A 234 3.35 15.92 -6.29
C THR A 234 2.26 15.86 -5.23
N GLN A 235 0.99 15.76 -5.63
CA GLN A 235 -0.13 15.56 -4.70
C GLN A 235 -0.02 14.22 -3.97
N LYS A 236 0.39 13.14 -4.66
CA LYS A 236 0.58 11.82 -4.03
C LYS A 236 1.60 11.89 -2.88
N ALA A 237 2.74 12.56 -3.10
CA ALA A 237 3.75 12.76 -2.08
C ALA A 237 3.25 13.62 -0.90
N ASN A 238 2.52 14.70 -1.20
CA ASN A 238 1.92 15.56 -0.17
C ASN A 238 0.94 14.78 0.73
N VAL A 239 0.11 13.90 0.18
CA VAL A 239 -0.79 13.04 0.98
C VAL A 239 0.00 12.17 1.96
N VAL A 240 1.13 11.60 1.54
CA VAL A 240 2.00 10.80 2.40
C VAL A 240 2.60 11.64 3.53
N GLU A 241 3.04 12.86 3.24
CA GLU A 241 3.57 13.79 4.25
C GLU A 241 2.49 14.21 5.26
N LEU A 242 1.29 14.50 4.79
CA LEU A 242 0.14 14.84 5.63
C LEU A 242 -0.27 13.67 6.53
N LEU A 243 -0.25 12.44 6.01
CA LEU A 243 -0.48 11.23 6.81
C LEU A 243 0.55 11.07 7.93
N LYS A 244 1.81 11.43 7.68
CA LYS A 244 2.88 11.41 8.70
C LYS A 244 2.74 12.55 9.71
N LYS A 245 2.29 13.72 9.25
CA LYS A 245 2.12 14.93 10.08
C LYS A 245 0.91 14.83 11.03
N TYR A 246 -0.23 14.39 10.51
CA TYR A 246 -1.50 14.32 11.25
C TYR A 246 -1.80 12.92 11.78
N GLY A 247 -1.15 11.89 11.26
CA GLY A 247 -1.11 10.60 11.93
C GLY A 247 -0.50 10.76 13.31
N ASN A 248 -1.10 10.12 14.31
CA ASN A 248 -0.48 10.01 15.63
C ASN A 248 0.97 9.51 15.45
N GLN A 249 1.90 9.85 16.34
CA GLN A 249 3.34 9.47 16.28
C GLN A 249 3.63 7.96 16.11
N ARG A 250 2.59 7.11 16.15
CA ARG A 250 2.65 5.66 15.96
C ARG A 250 2.26 5.19 14.55
N VAL A 251 1.71 6.06 13.71
CA VAL A 251 1.35 5.70 12.33
C VAL A 251 2.63 5.65 11.50
N ARG A 252 2.82 4.53 10.79
CA ARG A 252 3.90 4.36 9.82
C ARG A 252 3.28 4.23 8.45
N VAL A 253 3.80 4.99 7.49
CA VAL A 253 3.26 5.02 6.14
C VAL A 253 4.15 4.20 5.21
N CYS A 254 3.55 3.22 4.54
CA CYS A 254 4.18 2.46 3.48
C CYS A 254 3.59 2.92 2.14
N ALA A 255 4.43 3.29 1.19
CA ALA A 255 4.00 3.63 -0.17
C ALA A 255 4.41 2.54 -1.14
N ILE A 256 3.52 2.20 -2.09
CA ILE A 256 3.76 1.21 -3.13
C ILE A 256 3.39 1.77 -4.50
N GLY A 257 4.24 1.52 -5.49
CA GLY A 257 3.99 1.96 -6.88
C GLY A 257 4.91 1.25 -7.87
N ASP A 258 4.57 1.31 -9.16
CA ASP A 258 5.30 0.66 -10.26
C ASP A 258 5.91 1.65 -11.25
N GLY A 259 5.30 2.83 -11.40
CA GLY A 259 5.67 3.85 -12.37
C GLY A 259 6.54 4.98 -11.83
N GLY A 260 7.13 5.76 -12.75
CA GLY A 260 7.88 6.98 -12.43
C GLY A 260 7.06 8.04 -11.66
N ASN A 261 5.73 8.04 -11.88
CA ASN A 261 4.79 8.94 -11.21
C ASN A 261 4.65 8.70 -9.70
N ASP A 262 5.10 7.54 -9.22
CA ASP A 262 4.99 7.13 -7.81
C ASP A 262 6.30 7.33 -7.05
N VAL A 263 7.40 7.69 -7.73
CA VAL A 263 8.73 7.83 -7.13
C VAL A 263 8.73 8.82 -5.96
N SER A 264 8.12 10.00 -6.14
CA SER A 264 8.01 11.02 -5.09
C SER A 264 7.21 10.51 -3.88
N MET A 265 6.10 9.80 -4.12
CA MET A 265 5.28 9.19 -3.08
C MET A 265 6.04 8.12 -2.29
N ILE A 266 6.79 7.27 -3.00
CA ILE A 266 7.63 6.21 -2.43
C ILE A 266 8.71 6.81 -1.54
N GLN A 267 9.39 7.87 -1.99
CA GLN A 267 10.47 8.52 -1.24
C GLN A 267 10.00 9.30 -0.01
N SER A 268 8.78 9.87 -0.03
CA SER A 268 8.23 10.59 1.13
C SER A 268 7.74 9.66 2.25
N ALA A 269 7.51 8.38 1.96
CA ALA A 269 7.00 7.39 2.92
C ALA A 269 8.05 6.98 3.96
N ASP A 270 7.64 6.28 5.02
CA ASP A 270 8.58 5.68 5.97
C ASP A 270 9.21 4.39 5.43
N VAL A 271 8.47 3.69 4.57
CA VAL A 271 8.93 2.53 3.80
C VAL A 271 8.39 2.63 2.38
N GLY A 272 9.30 2.64 1.42
CA GLY A 272 9.00 2.61 -0.01
C GLY A 272 9.08 1.21 -0.60
N VAL A 273 8.04 0.78 -1.32
CA VAL A 273 8.00 -0.50 -2.04
C VAL A 273 7.77 -0.26 -3.53
N GLY A 274 8.71 -0.66 -4.36
CA GLY A 274 8.60 -0.55 -5.81
C GLY A 274 8.19 -1.88 -6.41
N ILE A 275 7.17 -1.87 -7.28
CA ILE A 275 6.82 -3.01 -8.11
C ILE A 275 7.65 -2.94 -9.40
N VAL A 276 8.24 -4.06 -9.80
CA VAL A 276 8.97 -4.16 -11.07
C VAL A 276 7.97 -4.15 -12.24
N GLY A 277 7.73 -2.96 -12.78
CA GLY A 277 6.86 -2.75 -13.93
C GLY A 277 7.44 -3.32 -15.24
N LYS A 278 6.55 -3.60 -16.21
CA LYS A 278 6.95 -4.00 -17.57
C LYS A 278 7.50 -2.85 -18.40
N GLU A 279 6.99 -1.64 -18.15
CA GLU A 279 7.30 -0.43 -18.93
C GLU A 279 8.54 0.31 -18.42
N GLY A 280 8.94 0.08 -17.17
CA GLY A 280 10.11 0.71 -16.57
C GLY A 280 10.37 0.26 -15.13
N LYS A 281 11.60 0.48 -14.64
CA LYS A 281 12.02 0.11 -13.28
C LYS A 281 12.26 1.31 -12.35
N GLN A 282 11.76 2.49 -12.71
CA GLN A 282 12.03 3.73 -11.99
C GLN A 282 11.56 3.67 -10.53
N ALA A 283 10.32 3.23 -10.27
CA ALA A 283 9.82 3.04 -8.91
C ALA A 283 10.64 2.02 -8.13
N SER A 284 10.96 0.88 -8.75
CA SER A 284 11.76 -0.18 -8.14
C SER A 284 13.19 0.24 -7.79
N LEU A 285 13.80 1.16 -8.55
CA LEU A 285 15.15 1.66 -8.27
C LEU A 285 15.17 2.74 -7.19
N ALA A 286 14.05 3.45 -7.01
CA ALA A 286 13.91 4.51 -6.01
C ALA A 286 13.34 4.02 -4.66
N ALA A 287 12.88 2.77 -4.57
CA ALA A 287 12.26 2.19 -3.39
C ALA A 287 13.25 1.47 -2.47
N ASP A 288 12.90 1.33 -1.19
CA ASP A 288 13.66 0.55 -0.21
C ASP A 288 13.59 -0.96 -0.51
N PHE A 289 12.42 -1.43 -0.95
CA PHE A 289 12.19 -2.81 -1.36
C PHE A 289 11.66 -2.88 -2.78
N SER A 290 12.14 -3.87 -3.54
CA SER A 290 11.66 -4.20 -4.87
C SER A 290 10.93 -5.54 -4.86
N ILE A 291 9.70 -5.58 -5.38
CA ILE A 291 8.90 -6.80 -5.51
C ILE A 291 8.35 -6.94 -6.94
N ASN A 292 8.13 -8.17 -7.40
CA ASN A 292 7.64 -8.40 -8.76
C ASN A 292 6.12 -8.26 -8.89
N GLN A 293 5.37 -8.51 -7.81
CA GLN A 293 3.91 -8.53 -7.80
C GLN A 293 3.39 -7.95 -6.49
N PHE A 294 2.21 -7.32 -6.54
CA PHE A 294 1.55 -6.78 -5.34
C PHE A 294 1.28 -7.86 -4.27
N SER A 295 1.00 -9.10 -4.68
CA SER A 295 0.67 -10.20 -3.77
C SER A 295 1.77 -10.49 -2.73
N TYR A 296 3.04 -10.25 -3.10
CA TYR A 296 4.19 -10.46 -2.23
C TYR A 296 4.29 -9.46 -1.08
N LEU A 297 3.54 -8.34 -1.15
CA LEU A 297 3.47 -7.35 -0.09
C LEU A 297 2.97 -7.94 1.23
N SER A 298 1.99 -8.86 1.18
CA SER A 298 1.48 -9.55 2.37
C SER A 298 2.58 -10.29 3.13
N ARG A 299 3.42 -11.06 2.41
CA ARG A 299 4.55 -11.79 2.98
C ARG A 299 5.65 -10.85 3.46
N LEU A 300 5.96 -9.81 2.69
CA LEU A 300 6.96 -8.81 3.05
C LEU A 300 6.62 -8.16 4.40
N LEU A 301 5.38 -7.71 4.59
CA LEU A 301 4.98 -7.04 5.82
C LEU A 301 4.73 -8.01 6.98
N LEU A 302 3.86 -9.00 6.77
CA LEU A 302 3.38 -9.85 7.88
C LEU A 302 4.41 -10.85 8.38
N VAL A 303 5.29 -11.33 7.50
CA VAL A 303 6.35 -12.28 7.87
C VAL A 303 7.65 -11.54 8.13
N HIS A 304 8.19 -10.86 7.10
CA HIS A 304 9.51 -10.25 7.22
C HIS A 304 9.51 -8.99 8.10
N GLY A 305 8.52 -8.11 7.95
CA GLY A 305 8.36 -6.92 8.78
C GLY A 305 8.16 -7.25 10.25
N ARG A 306 7.26 -8.18 10.57
CA ARG A 306 7.03 -8.66 11.94
C ARG A 306 8.29 -9.26 12.58
N ASN A 307 8.96 -10.15 11.86
CA ASN A 307 10.19 -10.77 12.36
C ASN A 307 11.28 -9.72 12.58
N SER A 308 11.48 -8.81 11.62
CA SER A 308 12.45 -7.72 11.74
C SER A 308 12.18 -6.85 12.98
N TYR A 309 10.93 -6.47 13.20
CA TYR A 309 10.54 -5.67 14.37
C TYR A 309 10.80 -6.40 15.69
N LYS A 310 10.32 -7.64 15.84
CA LYS A 310 10.48 -8.41 17.09
C LYS A 310 11.94 -8.71 17.39
N ARG A 311 12.72 -9.12 16.38
CA ARG A 311 14.15 -9.42 16.51
C ARG A 311 14.95 -8.18 16.87
N SER A 312 14.69 -7.06 16.19
CA SER A 312 15.36 -5.79 16.49
C SER A 312 15.04 -5.33 17.91
N ALA A 313 13.79 -5.44 18.35
CA ALA A 313 13.41 -5.08 19.72
C ALA A 313 14.13 -5.94 20.78
N ALA A 314 14.15 -7.26 20.61
CA ALA A 314 14.85 -8.17 21.52
C ALA A 314 16.37 -7.91 21.52
N LEU A 315 16.96 -7.72 20.33
CA LEU A 315 18.38 -7.42 20.20
C LEU A 315 18.75 -6.08 20.84
N SER A 316 17.97 -5.02 20.64
CA SER A 316 18.24 -3.71 21.25
C SER A 316 18.20 -3.78 22.78
N GLN A 317 17.25 -4.53 23.34
CA GLN A 317 17.16 -4.74 24.80
C GLN A 317 18.36 -5.53 25.33
N PHE A 318 18.77 -6.58 24.62
CA PHE A 318 19.94 -7.37 24.96
C PHE A 318 21.23 -6.54 24.92
N VAL A 319 21.46 -5.78 23.84
CA VAL A 319 22.66 -4.92 23.69
C VAL A 319 22.71 -3.85 24.80
N MET A 320 21.55 -3.29 25.17
CA MET A 320 21.47 -2.34 26.28
C MET A 320 21.84 -2.99 27.61
N HIS A 321 21.23 -4.13 27.93
CA HIS A 321 21.52 -4.89 29.14
C HIS A 321 23.00 -5.27 29.25
N ARG A 322 23.56 -5.79 28.15
CA ARG A 322 24.96 -6.20 28.01
C ARG A 322 25.93 -5.09 28.39
N GLY A 323 25.63 -3.85 28.04
CA GLY A 323 26.44 -2.69 28.42
C GLY A 323 26.21 -2.26 29.86
N LEU A 324 24.94 -2.19 30.28
CA LEU A 324 24.55 -1.65 31.58
C LEU A 324 25.05 -2.52 32.75
N ILE A 325 25.03 -3.85 32.59
CA ILE A 325 25.51 -4.77 33.63
C ILE A 325 26.98 -4.51 34.00
N ILE A 326 27.85 -4.30 33.01
CA ILE A 326 29.27 -3.96 33.26
C ILE A 326 29.39 -2.62 33.97
N SER A 327 28.61 -1.61 33.56
CA SER A 327 28.63 -0.29 34.20
C SER A 327 28.20 -0.36 35.66
N VAL A 328 27.18 -1.16 35.99
CA VAL A 328 26.73 -1.38 37.37
C VAL A 328 27.82 -2.08 38.17
N MET A 329 28.41 -3.14 37.62
CA MET A 329 29.48 -3.88 38.28
C MET A 329 30.69 -2.98 38.57
N GLN A 330 31.08 -2.15 37.59
CA GLN A 330 32.13 -1.15 37.74
C GLN A 330 31.78 -0.10 38.80
N ALA A 331 30.54 0.40 38.84
CA ALA A 331 30.12 1.40 39.81
C ALA A 331 30.17 0.86 41.25
N ILE A 332 29.74 -0.39 41.47
CA ILE A 332 29.81 -1.06 42.76
C ILE A 332 31.27 -1.31 43.16
N PHE A 333 32.09 -1.81 42.23
CA PHE A 333 33.52 -1.99 42.45
C PHE A 333 34.20 -0.68 42.86
N SER A 334 34.02 0.39 42.09
CA SER A 334 34.57 1.71 42.43
C SER A 334 34.07 2.22 43.78
N SER A 335 32.80 2.00 44.14
CA SER A 335 32.25 2.42 45.44
C SER A 335 32.92 1.69 46.61
N ILE A 336 33.25 0.41 46.45
CA ILE A 336 33.97 -0.39 47.46
C ILE A 336 35.41 0.08 47.62
N PHE A 337 36.05 0.49 46.52
CA PHE A 337 37.43 1.03 46.51
C PHE A 337 37.49 2.54 46.76
N TYR A 338 36.60 3.09 47.59
CA TYR A 338 36.60 4.52 47.96
C TYR A 338 36.61 5.47 46.73
N PHE A 339 35.91 5.08 45.67
CA PHE A 339 35.86 5.78 44.38
C PHE A 339 37.22 5.91 43.66
N ALA A 340 38.15 4.98 43.91
CA ALA A 340 39.36 4.86 43.10
C ALA A 340 39.01 4.55 41.64
N SER A 341 39.74 5.18 40.71
CA SER A 341 39.56 5.04 39.26
C SER A 341 40.21 3.75 38.72
N ILE A 342 39.96 2.62 39.37
CA ILE A 342 40.46 1.31 38.95
C ILE A 342 39.36 0.61 38.16
N SER A 343 39.67 0.25 36.91
CA SER A 343 38.76 -0.52 36.07
C SER A 343 38.75 -1.99 36.49
N LEU A 344 37.56 -2.55 36.70
CA LEU A 344 37.33 -3.96 37.04
C LEU A 344 37.79 -4.88 35.92
N TYR A 345 37.46 -4.54 34.66
CA TYR A 345 37.89 -5.27 33.47
C TYR A 345 38.85 -4.40 32.65
N GLN A 346 40.01 -4.96 32.28
CA GLN A 346 41.05 -4.24 31.54
C GLN A 346 41.40 -4.92 30.21
N GLY A 347 41.83 -4.09 29.25
CA GLY A 347 42.42 -4.52 27.98
C GLY A 347 41.54 -5.50 27.20
N PHE A 348 42.09 -6.68 26.91
CA PHE A 348 41.47 -7.70 26.06
C PHE A 348 40.21 -8.34 26.65
N LEU A 349 39.96 -8.28 27.97
CA LEU A 349 38.76 -8.85 28.55
C LEU A 349 37.49 -8.09 28.13
N LEU A 350 37.55 -6.76 28.15
CA LEU A 350 36.43 -5.91 27.71
C LEU A 350 36.20 -6.06 26.20
N VAL A 351 37.29 -6.10 25.43
CA VAL A 351 37.23 -6.34 23.98
C VAL A 351 36.60 -7.72 23.71
N GLY A 352 37.10 -8.77 24.37
CA GLY A 352 36.61 -10.14 24.22
C GLY A 352 35.15 -10.29 24.62
N TYR A 353 34.70 -9.60 25.68
CA TYR A 353 33.28 -9.58 26.06
C TYR A 353 32.40 -9.00 24.96
N GLY A 354 32.81 -7.86 24.40
CA GLY A 354 32.04 -7.19 23.35
C GLY A 354 32.02 -7.92 22.01
N THR A 355 33.03 -8.76 21.73
CA THR A 355 33.32 -9.32 20.40
C THR A 355 33.26 -10.83 20.28
N VAL A 356 33.78 -11.59 21.24
CA VAL A 356 33.90 -13.05 21.15
C VAL A 356 32.86 -13.73 22.03
N TYR A 357 32.81 -13.38 23.31
CA TYR A 357 32.02 -14.14 24.29
C TYR A 357 30.51 -13.92 24.19
N THR A 358 30.06 -12.75 23.76
CA THR A 358 28.63 -12.41 23.67
C THR A 358 28.09 -12.32 22.23
N MET A 359 28.89 -12.68 21.22
CA MET A 359 28.51 -12.56 19.80
C MET A 359 27.55 -13.65 19.35
N PHE A 360 27.78 -14.91 19.76
CA PHE A 360 26.90 -16.03 19.42
C PHE A 360 25.45 -15.83 19.92
N PRO A 361 25.22 -15.34 21.16
CA PRO A 361 23.89 -14.93 21.62
C PRO A 361 23.16 -13.96 20.69
N VAL A 362 23.85 -12.94 20.17
CA VAL A 362 23.28 -11.95 19.24
C VAL A 362 22.76 -12.63 17.97
N PHE A 363 23.53 -13.57 17.41
CA PHE A 363 23.08 -14.32 16.22
C PHE A 363 21.87 -15.19 16.49
N SER A 364 21.78 -15.80 17.69
CA SER A 364 20.62 -16.60 18.08
C SER A 364 19.34 -15.76 18.12
N LEU A 365 19.40 -14.56 18.70
CA LEU A 365 18.27 -13.63 18.77
C LEU A 365 17.86 -13.10 17.39
N VAL A 366 18.82 -12.84 16.50
CA VAL A 366 18.54 -12.37 15.12
C VAL A 366 17.91 -13.48 14.28
N LEU A 367 18.29 -14.73 14.49
CA LEU A 367 17.75 -15.87 13.75
C LEU A 367 16.46 -16.43 14.36
N ASP A 368 16.10 -16.01 15.57
CA ASP A 368 14.91 -16.50 16.28
C ASP A 368 13.62 -16.22 15.48
N LYS A 369 12.70 -17.17 15.54
CA LYS A 369 11.38 -17.06 14.93
C LYS A 369 10.38 -17.53 15.96
N ASP A 370 9.57 -16.60 16.44
CA ASP A 370 8.51 -16.88 17.39
C ASP A 370 7.35 -17.64 16.73
N VAL A 371 7.07 -17.38 15.45
CA VAL A 371 5.99 -18.01 14.68
C VAL A 371 6.50 -18.44 13.30
N ARG A 372 6.01 -19.58 12.80
CA ARG A 372 6.31 -20.05 11.43
C ARG A 372 5.66 -19.14 10.38
N SER A 373 6.28 -19.02 9.21
CA SER A 373 5.84 -18.11 8.15
C SER A 373 4.41 -18.40 7.68
N GLU A 374 4.01 -19.68 7.66
CA GLU A 374 2.69 -20.13 7.21
C GLU A 374 1.60 -19.69 8.19
N ILE A 375 1.87 -19.80 9.49
CA ILE A 375 0.96 -19.39 10.57
C ILE A 375 0.79 -17.87 10.58
N ALA A 376 1.87 -17.13 10.33
CA ALA A 376 1.81 -15.66 10.26
C ALA A 376 0.96 -15.15 9.09
N LEU A 377 0.88 -15.89 7.98
CA LEU A 377 0.00 -15.59 6.86
C LEU A 377 -1.43 -16.08 7.09
N LEU A 378 -1.60 -17.21 7.80
CA LEU A 378 -2.91 -17.77 8.15
C LEU A 378 -3.66 -16.92 9.19
N TYR A 379 -2.93 -16.30 10.13
CA TYR A 379 -3.47 -15.44 11.19
C TYR A 379 -2.87 -14.02 11.13
N PRO A 380 -3.33 -13.17 10.20
CA PRO A 380 -2.82 -11.81 10.03
C PRO A 380 -3.01 -10.92 11.28
N GLU A 381 -3.95 -11.25 12.17
CA GLU A 381 -4.23 -10.53 13.40
C GLU A 381 -3.01 -10.45 14.34
N LEU A 382 -2.07 -11.38 14.23
CA LEU A 382 -0.80 -11.36 14.96
C LEU A 382 0.02 -10.09 14.65
N TYR A 383 -0.22 -9.43 13.53
CA TYR A 383 0.42 -8.16 13.18
C TYR A 383 -0.17 -6.98 13.96
N LYS A 384 -1.47 -7.00 14.28
CA LYS A 384 -2.15 -5.93 15.06
C LYS A 384 -1.54 -5.74 16.44
N GLU A 385 -0.97 -6.79 17.03
CA GLU A 385 -0.30 -6.71 18.32
C GLU A 385 0.92 -5.79 18.29
N LEU A 386 1.62 -5.73 17.16
CA LEU A 386 2.82 -4.92 16.97
C LEU A 386 2.50 -3.42 16.98
N SER A 387 1.33 -3.04 16.46
CA SER A 387 0.86 -1.64 16.44
C SER A 387 0.70 -1.04 17.85
N LYS A 388 0.60 -1.88 18.89
CA LYS A 388 0.55 -1.43 20.28
C LYS A 388 1.91 -0.98 20.83
N GLY A 389 3.01 -1.25 20.12
CA GLY A 389 4.36 -0.84 20.50
C GLY A 389 4.86 -1.48 21.79
N ARG A 390 4.33 -2.66 22.16
CA ARG A 390 4.63 -3.32 23.44
C ARG A 390 6.06 -3.87 23.52
N SER A 391 6.60 -4.32 22.38
CA SER A 391 7.92 -4.96 22.34
C SER A 391 9.04 -4.00 22.69
N LEU A 392 8.93 -2.72 22.30
CA LEU A 392 9.90 -1.68 22.62
C LEU A 392 9.19 -0.46 23.20
N SER A 393 9.01 -0.46 24.52
CA SER A 393 8.36 0.59 25.29
C SER A 393 9.23 1.09 26.44
N PHE A 394 8.90 2.26 26.99
CA PHE A 394 9.54 2.76 28.21
C PHE A 394 9.40 1.77 29.39
N LYS A 395 8.27 1.05 29.47
CA LYS A 395 8.07 0.03 30.50
C LYS A 395 9.09 -1.10 30.37
N THR A 396 9.26 -1.64 29.15
CA THR A 396 10.26 -2.69 28.91
C THR A 396 11.68 -2.17 29.12
N PHE A 397 11.96 -0.92 28.74
CA PHE A 397 13.26 -0.30 28.97
C PHE A 397 13.62 -0.26 30.46
N PHE A 398 12.75 0.27 31.31
CA PHE A 398 13.01 0.34 32.76
C PHE A 398 13.08 -1.04 33.42
N LEU A 399 12.30 -2.01 32.93
CA LEU A 399 12.40 -3.39 33.40
C LEU A 399 13.80 -3.97 33.13
N TRP A 400 14.34 -3.78 31.91
CA TRP A 400 15.68 -4.23 31.56
C TRP A 400 16.78 -3.50 32.32
N VAL A 401 16.61 -2.20 32.60
CA VAL A 401 17.51 -1.46 33.50
C VAL A 401 17.53 -2.09 34.89
N PHE A 402 16.36 -2.39 35.46
CA PHE A 402 16.27 -3.03 36.77
C PHE A 402 16.91 -4.42 36.79
N ILE A 403 16.67 -5.25 35.75
CA ILE A 403 17.32 -6.55 35.61
C ILE A 403 18.84 -6.40 35.58
N SER A 404 19.35 -5.42 34.84
CA SER A 404 20.79 -5.14 34.74
C SER A 404 21.41 -4.71 36.09
N ILE A 405 20.71 -3.85 36.84
CA ILE A 405 21.13 -3.42 38.17
C ILE A 405 21.14 -4.61 39.13
N TYR A 406 20.08 -5.41 39.12
CA TYR A 406 19.96 -6.58 39.98
C TYR A 406 21.05 -7.62 39.68
N GLN A 407 21.23 -7.99 38.40
CA GLN A 407 22.23 -9.00 38.02
C GLN A 407 23.66 -8.50 38.25
N GLY A 408 23.97 -7.27 37.85
CA GLY A 408 25.29 -6.69 38.09
C GLY A 408 25.60 -6.56 39.59
N GLY A 409 24.62 -6.16 40.39
CA GLY A 409 24.73 -6.11 41.85
C GLY A 409 24.91 -7.48 42.49
N ALA A 410 24.11 -8.46 42.08
CA ALA A 410 24.20 -9.83 42.59
C ALA A 410 25.55 -10.48 42.27
N ILE A 411 26.07 -10.32 41.05
CA ILE A 411 27.38 -10.85 40.66
C ILE A 411 28.48 -10.19 41.50
N MET A 412 28.49 -8.85 41.63
CA MET A 412 29.52 -8.18 42.42
C MET A 412 29.43 -8.54 43.90
N TYR A 413 28.27 -8.32 44.52
CA TYR A 413 28.12 -8.55 45.96
C TYR A 413 28.31 -10.02 46.33
N GLY A 414 27.80 -10.95 45.50
CA GLY A 414 28.03 -12.38 45.68
C GLY A 414 29.50 -12.77 45.53
N SER A 415 30.24 -12.14 44.62
CA SER A 415 31.68 -12.40 44.48
C SER A 415 32.49 -11.98 45.71
N PHE A 416 32.10 -10.91 46.39
CA PHE A 416 32.73 -10.51 47.65
C PHE A 416 32.38 -11.50 48.76
N LEU A 417 31.09 -11.69 49.06
CA LEU A 417 30.65 -12.55 50.15
C LEU A 417 31.17 -13.99 50.11
N LEU A 418 31.35 -14.56 48.91
CA LEU A 418 31.76 -15.96 48.74
C LEU A 418 33.28 -16.13 48.62
N PHE A 419 34.01 -15.07 48.27
CA PHE A 419 35.44 -15.15 47.95
C PHE A 419 36.25 -14.01 48.60
N ASP A 420 35.88 -13.62 49.82
CA ASP A 420 36.54 -12.54 50.59
C ASP A 420 38.06 -12.75 50.75
N ASP A 421 38.53 -14.02 50.77
CA ASP A 421 39.95 -14.35 50.96
C ASP A 421 40.79 -14.31 49.65
N ASP A 422 40.16 -14.42 48.47
CA ASP A 422 40.83 -14.55 47.16
C ASP A 422 40.60 -13.31 46.26
N PHE A 423 40.86 -12.13 46.82
CA PHE A 423 40.62 -10.85 46.13
C PHE A 423 41.36 -10.72 44.77
N ILE A 424 42.48 -11.43 44.61
CA ILE A 424 43.28 -11.49 43.37
C ILE A 424 42.47 -12.10 42.20
N HIS A 425 41.49 -12.96 42.50
CA HIS A 425 40.71 -13.69 41.49
C HIS A 425 39.34 -13.09 41.19
N VAL A 426 38.96 -11.97 41.84
CA VAL A 426 37.64 -11.31 41.67
C VAL A 426 37.33 -10.99 40.21
N VAL A 427 38.34 -10.57 39.43
CA VAL A 427 38.18 -10.30 37.99
C VAL A 427 37.76 -11.56 37.23
N SER A 428 38.38 -12.70 37.52
CA SER A 428 38.08 -13.98 36.83
C SER A 428 36.70 -14.51 37.23
N ILE A 429 36.37 -14.47 38.53
CA ILE A 429 35.10 -14.98 39.07
C ILE A 429 33.91 -14.16 38.54
N THR A 430 34.01 -12.83 38.60
CA THR A 430 32.94 -11.95 38.12
C THR A 430 32.78 -12.04 36.60
N PHE A 431 33.87 -12.14 35.85
CA PHE A 431 33.82 -12.22 34.38
C PHE A 431 33.24 -13.55 33.88
N THR A 432 33.62 -14.67 34.50
CA THR A 432 33.04 -15.99 34.18
C THR A 432 31.56 -16.06 34.53
N SER A 433 31.18 -15.54 35.71
CA SER A 433 29.77 -15.45 36.14
C SER A 433 28.94 -14.57 35.20
N LEU A 434 29.50 -13.44 34.74
CA LEU A 434 28.86 -12.54 33.78
C LEU A 434 28.56 -13.26 32.46
N ILE A 435 29.56 -13.94 31.88
CA ILE A 435 29.39 -14.68 30.62
C ILE A 435 28.32 -15.78 30.77
N LEU A 436 28.39 -16.58 31.84
CA LEU A 436 27.42 -17.65 32.07
C LEU A 436 25.99 -17.11 32.24
N THR A 437 25.84 -16.00 32.96
CA THR A 437 24.53 -15.36 33.19
C THR A 437 23.93 -14.84 31.88
N GLU A 438 24.73 -14.18 31.05
CA GLU A 438 24.31 -13.70 29.72
C GLU A 438 23.91 -14.85 28.78
N LEU A 439 24.72 -15.91 28.73
CA LEU A 439 24.42 -17.10 27.93
C LEU A 439 23.12 -17.78 28.38
N LEU A 440 22.91 -17.91 29.70
CA LEU A 440 21.69 -18.48 30.26
C LEU A 440 20.47 -17.61 29.94
N MET A 441 20.59 -16.29 30.08
CA MET A 441 19.50 -15.35 29.79
C MET A 441 19.06 -15.44 28.33
N VAL A 442 20.00 -15.55 27.40
CA VAL A 442 19.68 -15.75 25.98
C VAL A 442 19.05 -17.12 25.74
N ALA A 443 19.59 -18.19 26.35
CA ALA A 443 19.02 -19.53 26.23
C ALA A 443 17.56 -19.60 26.68
N LEU A 444 17.19 -18.87 27.74
CA LEU A 444 15.81 -18.77 28.23
C LEU A 444 14.92 -17.88 27.34
N THR A 445 15.49 -16.89 26.67
CA THR A 445 14.75 -15.92 25.84
C THR A 445 14.44 -16.45 24.44
N VAL A 446 15.26 -17.34 23.89
CA VAL A 446 15.10 -17.85 22.52
C VAL A 446 13.89 -18.78 22.42
N SER A 447 12.89 -18.34 21.65
CA SER A 447 11.59 -19.00 21.51
C SER A 447 11.71 -20.39 20.88
N ARG A 448 12.60 -20.52 19.90
CA ARG A 448 12.78 -21.76 19.12
C ARG A 448 13.24 -22.96 19.94
N LEU A 449 14.01 -22.73 21.01
CA LEU A 449 14.45 -23.79 21.94
C LEU A 449 13.30 -24.24 22.84
N ASN A 450 12.39 -23.33 23.22
CA ASN A 450 11.24 -23.64 24.07
C ASN A 450 10.07 -24.29 23.30
N SER A 451 9.92 -24.02 22.01
CA SER A 451 8.88 -24.61 21.15
C SER A 451 9.22 -25.99 20.58
N SER A 452 10.43 -26.50 20.82
CA SER A 452 10.84 -27.87 20.44
C SER A 452 10.46 -28.92 21.50
N LYS A 453 9.77 -28.51 22.56
CA LYS A 453 8.98 -29.36 23.45
C LYS A 453 7.51 -29.11 23.15
#